data_AF-A0A7C1ZN50-F1
#
_entry.id   AF-A0A7C1ZN50-F1
#
_cell.length_a   1.000
_cell.length_b   1.000
_cell.length_c   1.000
_cell.angle_alpha   90.00
_cell.angle_beta   90.00
_cell.angle_gamma   90.00
#
_symmetry.space_group_name_H-M   'P 1'
#
loop_
_entity.id
_entity.type
_entity.pdbx_description
1 polymer ?
#
loop_
_entity_poly.entity_id
_entity_poly.type
_entity_poly.pdbx_seq_one_letter_code
_entity_poly.pdbx_strand_id
1 'polypeptide(L)'
;MRSGSLYYLTSPATKLVARAGPSNLSVRDSTNNVETFLFASSVGGVMGTITNDPLDIKTNNTNAIFIDASQKVGINETNPGAQLQINTSGVAVIGQIIKATASQEVNLTEWQDSDGNIDSKINADRGAMFGAFTDGNYTEFEADGSLKMVGDATVFKDINMGAAVLTRPAVSQPDEVNFVDEAGADTGIASLGFAVGEKVSGNFEIQHDYKEGTDLVFHIHWQGSVAPSGTDKVKWQLTYTVSQSETTLNATTTIVIETDFDTQYEFKASAFPTITGTNFNIEDQFLFTLERIAASANEYSGDAIVATVGIHYEVDTIGSRQVLAK
;
A
#
# COMPACT_ATOMS: atom_id res chain seq x y z
N MET A 1 -69.15 -23.54 1.62
CA MET A 1 -68.23 -24.70 1.73
C MET A 1 -68.18 -25.39 0.37
N ARG A 2 -67.09 -25.23 -0.39
CA ARG A 2 -66.84 -26.06 -1.57
C ARG A 2 -65.73 -27.04 -1.20
N SER A 3 -66.12 -28.30 -1.03
CA SER A 3 -65.24 -29.43 -0.75
C SER A 3 -64.39 -29.72 -1.99
N GLY A 4 -63.07 -29.56 -1.88
CA GLY A 4 -62.13 -30.08 -2.87
C GLY A 4 -61.86 -31.55 -2.59
N SER A 5 -62.33 -32.44 -3.46
CA SER A 5 -62.01 -33.87 -3.37
C SER A 5 -60.55 -34.11 -3.75
N LEU A 6 -59.76 -34.61 -2.80
CA LEU A 6 -58.42 -35.15 -3.05
C LEU A 6 -58.58 -36.58 -3.59
N TYR A 7 -58.23 -36.80 -4.85
CA TYR A 7 -58.25 -38.14 -5.47
C TYR A 7 -57.04 -38.95 -4.98
N TYR A 8 -57.28 -40.03 -4.23
CA TYR A 8 -56.29 -41.10 -4.03
C TYR A 8 -56.37 -42.09 -5.20
N LEU A 9 -55.26 -42.31 -5.90
CA LEU A 9 -55.14 -43.30 -6.99
C LEU A 9 -54.23 -44.46 -6.55
N THR A 10 -54.75 -45.68 -6.74
CA THR A 10 -54.27 -46.95 -6.16
C THR A 10 -53.28 -47.74 -7.03
N SER A 11 -52.53 -47.12 -7.95
CA SER A 11 -51.43 -47.77 -8.69
C SER A 11 -50.38 -46.77 -9.19
N PRO A 12 -49.06 -46.94 -8.93
CA PRO A 12 -48.06 -45.92 -9.24
C PRO A 12 -47.33 -46.23 -10.54
N ALA A 13 -47.52 -45.39 -11.56
CA ALA A 13 -46.51 -45.21 -12.60
C ALA A 13 -46.27 -43.73 -12.95
N THR A 14 -47.23 -42.82 -12.74
CA THR A 14 -46.96 -41.38 -12.88
C THR A 14 -48.03 -40.56 -12.18
N LYS A 15 -47.65 -39.64 -11.28
CA LYS A 15 -48.60 -38.89 -10.43
C LYS A 15 -48.69 -37.37 -10.73
N LEU A 16 -47.95 -36.87 -11.73
CA LEU A 16 -48.07 -35.50 -12.23
C LEU A 16 -47.71 -35.45 -13.73
N VAL A 17 -48.65 -35.04 -14.60
CA VAL A 17 -48.47 -34.93 -16.06
C VAL A 17 -48.80 -33.50 -16.49
N ALA A 18 -47.80 -32.79 -16.97
CA ALA A 18 -47.95 -31.54 -17.72
C ALA A 18 -48.25 -31.88 -19.18
N ARG A 19 -49.27 -31.26 -19.80
CA ARG A 19 -49.63 -31.46 -21.21
C ARG A 19 -48.52 -30.94 -22.15
N ALA A 20 -48.64 -31.19 -23.46
CA ALA A 20 -47.86 -30.45 -24.44
C ALA A 20 -48.16 -28.94 -24.33
N GLY A 21 -47.13 -28.13 -24.11
CA GLY A 21 -47.23 -26.68 -23.88
C GLY A 21 -46.82 -26.24 -22.46
N PRO A 22 -46.79 -24.92 -22.18
CA PRO A 22 -46.42 -24.39 -20.87
C PRO A 22 -47.32 -24.95 -19.76
N SER A 23 -46.72 -25.47 -18.69
CA SER A 23 -47.45 -26.12 -17.60
C SER A 23 -46.87 -25.71 -16.25
N ASN A 24 -47.72 -25.49 -15.24
CA ASN A 24 -47.30 -25.25 -13.85
C ASN A 24 -48.00 -26.19 -12.85
N LEU A 25 -47.37 -26.30 -11.68
CA LEU A 25 -48.00 -26.63 -10.42
C LEU A 25 -48.02 -25.34 -9.60
N SER A 26 -49.19 -24.88 -9.16
CA SER A 26 -49.30 -23.72 -8.26
C SER A 26 -50.08 -24.04 -6.99
N VAL A 27 -49.71 -23.38 -5.91
CA VAL A 27 -50.41 -23.42 -4.62
C VAL A 27 -50.72 -21.99 -4.23
N ARG A 28 -52.00 -21.69 -4.04
CA ARG A 28 -52.48 -20.36 -3.70
C ARG A 28 -53.16 -20.34 -2.35
N ASP A 29 -52.69 -19.46 -1.48
CA ASP A 29 -53.43 -18.99 -0.31
C ASP A 29 -54.25 -17.76 -0.73
N SER A 30 -55.54 -17.96 -0.99
CA SER A 30 -56.42 -16.86 -1.38
C SER A 30 -56.78 -15.91 -0.23
N THR A 31 -56.50 -16.30 1.03
CA THR A 31 -56.77 -15.47 2.21
C THR A 31 -55.68 -14.41 2.38
N ASN A 32 -54.43 -14.83 2.26
CA ASN A 32 -53.27 -13.94 2.39
C ASN A 32 -52.75 -13.44 1.04
N ASN A 33 -53.38 -13.87 -0.06
CA ASN A 33 -53.00 -13.55 -1.44
C ASN A 33 -51.53 -13.89 -1.75
N VAL A 34 -51.10 -15.07 -1.32
CA VAL A 34 -49.77 -15.64 -1.63
C VAL A 34 -49.94 -16.73 -2.67
N GLU A 35 -49.14 -16.70 -3.74
CA GLU A 35 -49.13 -17.76 -4.75
C GLU A 35 -47.70 -18.21 -5.02
N THR A 36 -47.42 -19.49 -4.77
CA THR A 36 -46.17 -20.15 -5.15
C THR A 36 -46.39 -21.05 -6.36
N PHE A 37 -45.34 -21.23 -7.16
CA PHE A 37 -45.43 -22.03 -8.38
C PHE A 37 -44.14 -22.78 -8.70
N LEU A 38 -44.30 -23.86 -9.47
CA LEU A 38 -43.26 -24.55 -10.22
C LEU A 38 -43.74 -24.64 -11.67
N PHE A 39 -43.06 -23.99 -12.60
CA PHE A 39 -43.47 -23.85 -13.99
C PHE A 39 -42.40 -24.37 -14.94
N ALA A 40 -42.82 -24.98 -16.04
CA ALA A 40 -41.94 -25.41 -17.12
C ALA A 40 -42.50 -24.94 -18.47
N SER A 41 -41.62 -24.41 -19.33
CA SER A 41 -41.96 -23.94 -20.68
C SER A 41 -40.78 -24.14 -21.63
N SER A 42 -40.94 -23.74 -22.90
CA SER A 42 -39.86 -23.73 -23.89
C SER A 42 -38.69 -22.78 -23.55
N VAL A 43 -38.84 -21.92 -22.54
CA VAL A 43 -37.83 -20.94 -22.11
C VAL A 43 -37.08 -21.41 -20.84
N GLY A 44 -37.57 -22.44 -20.14
CA GLY A 44 -36.91 -23.01 -18.95
C GLY A 44 -37.87 -23.47 -17.85
N GLY A 45 -37.29 -23.92 -16.73
CA GLY A 45 -37.99 -24.23 -15.48
C GLY A 45 -37.86 -23.10 -14.47
N VAL A 46 -38.94 -22.76 -13.76
CA VAL A 46 -39.01 -21.66 -12.80
C VAL A 46 -39.70 -22.12 -11.53
N MET A 47 -39.17 -21.73 -10.37
CA MET A 47 -39.80 -21.85 -9.06
C MET A 47 -39.82 -20.47 -8.41
N GLY A 48 -40.94 -20.09 -7.78
CA GLY A 48 -41.01 -18.81 -7.10
C GLY A 48 -42.37 -18.46 -6.52
N THR A 49 -42.51 -17.20 -6.13
CA THR A 49 -43.76 -16.54 -5.77
C THR A 49 -44.17 -15.61 -6.93
N ILE A 50 -45.46 -15.55 -7.26
CA ILE A 50 -45.99 -14.57 -8.23
C ILE A 50 -46.32 -13.24 -7.51
N THR A 51 -46.52 -13.32 -6.21
CA THR A 51 -46.92 -12.23 -5.33
C THR A 51 -45.68 -11.61 -4.65
N ASN A 52 -45.83 -10.46 -3.99
CA ASN A 52 -44.74 -9.77 -3.30
C ASN A 52 -44.43 -10.41 -1.93
N ASP A 53 -44.20 -11.72 -1.95
CA ASP A 53 -43.99 -12.56 -0.78
C ASP A 53 -42.66 -13.32 -0.91
N PRO A 54 -42.00 -13.65 0.21
CA PRO A 54 -40.75 -14.37 0.18
C PRO A 54 -40.88 -15.82 -0.31
N LEU A 55 -39.80 -16.34 -0.89
CA LEU A 55 -39.64 -17.77 -1.21
C LEU A 55 -38.72 -18.44 -0.19
N ASP A 56 -39.11 -19.63 0.25
CA ASP A 56 -38.42 -20.35 1.31
C ASP A 56 -38.06 -21.79 0.91
N ILE A 57 -36.79 -22.14 1.07
CA ILE A 57 -36.31 -23.52 0.98
C ILE A 57 -35.97 -23.98 2.40
N LYS A 58 -36.77 -24.91 2.92
CA LYS A 58 -36.70 -25.35 4.32
C LYS A 58 -36.21 -26.78 4.46
N THR A 59 -35.45 -27.01 5.52
CA THR A 59 -35.18 -28.34 6.09
C THR A 59 -35.37 -28.26 7.60
N ASN A 60 -35.83 -29.35 8.23
CA ASN A 60 -36.05 -29.41 9.67
C ASN A 60 -36.93 -28.24 10.23
N ASN A 61 -37.94 -27.82 9.48
CA ASN A 61 -38.81 -26.67 9.82
C ASN A 61 -38.05 -25.34 10.05
N THR A 62 -36.86 -25.19 9.44
CA THR A 62 -36.03 -23.99 9.48
C THR A 62 -35.66 -23.55 8.06
N ASN A 63 -35.45 -22.25 7.87
CA ASN A 63 -35.07 -21.64 6.60
C ASN A 63 -33.61 -21.98 6.30
N ALA A 64 -33.37 -22.75 5.22
CA ALA A 64 -32.01 -23.01 4.74
C ALA A 64 -31.59 -21.93 3.74
N ILE A 65 -32.46 -21.62 2.78
CA ILE A 65 -32.34 -20.52 1.83
C ILE A 65 -33.64 -19.72 1.87
N PHE A 66 -33.53 -18.41 2.03
CA PHE A 66 -34.63 -17.47 2.03
C PHE A 66 -34.41 -16.42 0.95
N ILE A 67 -35.43 -16.14 0.15
CA ILE A 67 -35.43 -15.02 -0.80
C ILE A 67 -36.52 -14.06 -0.34
N ASP A 68 -36.15 -12.85 0.05
CA ASP A 68 -37.13 -11.85 0.48
C ASP A 68 -37.93 -11.29 -0.70
N ALA A 69 -39.01 -10.55 -0.41
CA ALA A 69 -39.82 -9.91 -1.44
C ALA A 69 -39.06 -8.83 -2.24
N SER A 70 -37.90 -8.38 -1.76
CA SER A 70 -36.98 -7.46 -2.45
C SER A 70 -35.90 -8.19 -3.26
N GLN A 71 -35.99 -9.52 -3.40
CA GLN A 71 -35.08 -10.39 -4.15
C GLN A 71 -33.67 -10.53 -3.54
N LYS A 72 -33.52 -10.31 -2.24
CA LYS A 72 -32.29 -10.59 -1.51
C LYS A 72 -32.26 -12.05 -1.04
N VAL A 73 -31.10 -12.69 -1.14
CA VAL A 73 -30.88 -14.10 -0.77
C VAL A 73 -30.18 -14.18 0.58
N GLY A 74 -30.83 -14.82 1.56
CA GLY A 74 -30.25 -15.23 2.83
C GLY A 74 -29.98 -16.73 2.88
N ILE A 75 -28.81 -17.14 3.35
CA ILE A 75 -28.49 -18.52 3.72
C ILE A 75 -28.34 -18.55 5.24
N ASN A 76 -29.24 -19.28 5.91
CA ASN A 76 -29.40 -19.22 7.37
C ASN A 76 -29.64 -17.78 7.91
N GLU A 77 -30.34 -16.97 7.11
CA GLU A 77 -30.78 -15.60 7.42
C GLU A 77 -32.15 -15.37 6.77
N THR A 78 -33.09 -14.76 7.49
CA THR A 78 -34.47 -14.49 7.01
C THR A 78 -34.78 -13.01 6.84
N ASN A 79 -33.85 -12.13 7.20
CA ASN A 79 -33.93 -10.71 6.93
C ASN A 79 -32.59 -10.22 6.34
N PRO A 80 -32.24 -10.63 5.11
CA PRO A 80 -30.94 -10.33 4.52
C PRO A 80 -30.72 -8.81 4.35
N GLY A 81 -29.61 -8.31 4.88
CA GLY A 81 -29.19 -6.92 4.75
C GLY A 81 -28.66 -6.58 3.35
N ALA A 82 -28.04 -7.55 2.67
CA ALA A 82 -27.43 -7.43 1.35
C ALA A 82 -28.06 -8.38 0.31
N GLN A 83 -27.73 -8.21 -0.98
CA GLN A 83 -28.26 -9.07 -2.06
C GLN A 83 -27.98 -10.55 -1.82
N LEU A 84 -26.83 -10.86 -1.23
CA LEU A 84 -26.45 -12.17 -0.72
C LEU A 84 -25.92 -12.00 0.71
N GLN A 85 -26.48 -12.73 1.66
CA GLN A 85 -25.98 -12.82 3.03
C GLN A 85 -25.89 -14.29 3.46
N ILE A 86 -24.75 -14.68 4.02
CA ILE A 86 -24.51 -16.01 4.56
C ILE A 86 -24.16 -15.87 6.04
N ASN A 87 -25.04 -16.31 6.92
CA ASN A 87 -24.77 -16.36 8.36
C ASN A 87 -24.40 -17.79 8.76
N THR A 88 -23.27 -17.98 9.41
CA THR A 88 -22.92 -19.29 9.96
C THR A 88 -23.69 -19.55 11.25
N SER A 89 -24.10 -20.81 11.47
CA SER A 89 -24.87 -21.20 12.66
C SER A 89 -23.99 -21.40 13.91
N GLY A 90 -22.66 -21.23 13.79
CA GLY A 90 -21.72 -21.34 14.89
C GLY A 90 -20.27 -21.08 14.45
N VAL A 91 -19.38 -20.91 15.43
CA VAL A 91 -17.98 -20.50 15.22
C VAL A 91 -17.12 -21.47 14.41
N ALA A 92 -17.51 -22.75 14.33
CA ALA A 92 -16.78 -23.79 13.59
C ALA A 92 -17.41 -24.11 12.22
N VAL A 93 -18.48 -23.42 11.83
CA VAL A 93 -19.19 -23.64 10.57
C VAL A 93 -18.58 -22.75 9.51
N ILE A 94 -18.15 -23.33 8.39
CA ILE A 94 -17.62 -22.60 7.24
C ILE A 94 -18.81 -22.04 6.44
N GLY A 95 -18.85 -20.71 6.26
CA GLY A 95 -19.91 -20.06 5.48
C GLY A 95 -19.74 -20.25 3.97
N GLN A 96 -18.50 -20.15 3.47
CA GLN A 96 -18.18 -20.26 2.05
C GLN A 96 -16.79 -20.87 1.85
N ILE A 97 -16.63 -21.68 0.81
CA ILE A 97 -15.34 -22.17 0.32
C ILE A 97 -15.22 -21.75 -1.14
N ILE A 98 -14.18 -20.98 -1.45
CA ILE A 98 -13.76 -20.68 -2.83
C ILE A 98 -12.51 -21.51 -3.12
N LYS A 99 -12.57 -22.37 -4.13
CA LYS A 99 -11.50 -23.32 -4.44
C LYS A 99 -11.25 -23.40 -5.94
N ALA A 100 -10.00 -23.19 -6.34
CA ALA A 100 -9.52 -23.35 -7.72
C ALA A 100 -9.47 -24.82 -8.13
N THR A 101 -9.57 -25.06 -9.43
CA THR A 101 -9.05 -26.29 -10.04
C THR A 101 -7.51 -26.27 -10.03
N ALA A 102 -6.86 -27.42 -10.17
CA ALA A 102 -5.42 -27.45 -10.36
C ALA A 102 -5.03 -26.64 -11.61
N SER A 103 -3.95 -25.86 -11.54
CA SER A 103 -3.46 -25.00 -12.61
C SER A 103 -4.46 -23.92 -13.08
N GLN A 104 -5.25 -23.38 -12.15
CA GLN A 104 -6.02 -22.17 -12.40
C GLN A 104 -5.08 -21.02 -12.82
N GLU A 105 -5.48 -20.21 -13.80
CA GLU A 105 -4.67 -19.07 -14.28
C GLU A 105 -5.33 -17.70 -14.00
N VAL A 106 -6.54 -17.68 -13.42
CA VAL A 106 -7.29 -16.45 -13.12
C VAL A 106 -7.66 -16.34 -11.64
N ASN A 107 -8.12 -15.16 -11.23
CA ASN A 107 -8.44 -14.85 -9.85
C ASN A 107 -9.52 -15.79 -9.27
N LEU A 108 -9.37 -16.15 -8.00
CA LEU A 108 -10.32 -16.96 -7.25
C LEU A 108 -11.55 -16.15 -6.82
N THR A 109 -11.30 -14.92 -6.39
CA THR A 109 -12.31 -13.96 -5.98
C THR A 109 -11.77 -12.55 -6.20
N GLU A 110 -12.65 -11.63 -6.53
CA GLU A 110 -12.36 -10.22 -6.75
C GLU A 110 -13.44 -9.39 -6.05
N TRP A 111 -13.01 -8.25 -5.50
CA TRP A 111 -13.87 -7.15 -5.12
C TRP A 111 -13.65 -6.03 -6.12
N GLN A 112 -14.73 -5.61 -6.77
CA GLN A 112 -14.68 -4.61 -7.83
C GLN A 112 -15.50 -3.36 -7.45
N ASP A 113 -15.10 -2.23 -7.99
CA ASP A 113 -15.88 -1.00 -7.95
C ASP A 113 -17.07 -1.02 -8.96
N SER A 114 -17.83 0.06 -9.04
CA SER A 114 -18.97 0.15 -9.96
C SER A 114 -18.60 0.24 -11.44
N ASP A 115 -17.34 0.57 -11.73
CA ASP A 115 -16.81 0.70 -13.08
C ASP A 115 -16.13 -0.61 -13.55
N GLY A 116 -16.04 -1.60 -12.66
CA GLY A 116 -15.46 -2.92 -12.92
C GLY A 116 -13.95 -3.00 -12.63
N ASN A 117 -13.36 -1.99 -11.99
CA ASN A 117 -11.97 -2.04 -11.55
C ASN A 117 -11.82 -2.95 -10.33
N ILE A 118 -10.69 -3.65 -10.23
CA ILE A 118 -10.42 -4.58 -9.13
C ILE A 118 -9.69 -3.85 -8.00
N ASP A 119 -10.32 -3.76 -6.82
CA ASP A 119 -9.77 -3.13 -5.61
C ASP A 119 -9.04 -4.14 -4.70
N SER A 120 -9.47 -5.41 -4.75
CA SER A 120 -8.81 -6.50 -4.03
C SER A 120 -9.11 -7.84 -4.69
N LYS A 121 -8.16 -8.77 -4.59
CA LYS A 121 -8.32 -10.12 -5.14
C LYS A 121 -7.43 -11.14 -4.45
N ILE A 122 -7.80 -12.40 -4.63
CA ILE A 122 -6.92 -13.55 -4.41
C ILE A 122 -6.60 -14.16 -5.77
N ASN A 123 -5.34 -14.13 -6.19
CA ASN A 123 -4.92 -14.71 -7.46
C ASN A 123 -4.78 -16.25 -7.36
N ALA A 124 -4.50 -16.91 -8.48
CA ALA A 124 -4.33 -18.36 -8.52
C ALA A 124 -3.10 -18.87 -7.75
N ASP A 125 -2.06 -18.04 -7.65
CA ASP A 125 -0.80 -18.33 -6.94
C ASP A 125 -0.87 -18.02 -5.43
N ARG A 126 -2.08 -17.75 -4.92
CA ARG A 126 -2.40 -17.44 -3.51
C ARG A 126 -1.90 -16.08 -3.03
N GLY A 127 -1.42 -15.24 -3.92
CA GLY A 127 -1.12 -13.85 -3.62
C GLY A 127 -2.39 -13.09 -3.29
N ALA A 128 -2.45 -12.52 -2.09
CA ALA A 128 -3.50 -11.60 -1.69
C ALA A 128 -3.08 -10.18 -2.06
N MET A 129 -3.88 -9.53 -2.90
CA MET A 129 -3.57 -8.20 -3.41
C MET A 129 -4.63 -7.19 -2.95
N PHE A 130 -4.17 -5.99 -2.59
CA PHE A 130 -4.99 -4.89 -2.10
C PHE A 130 -4.53 -3.57 -2.74
N GLY A 131 -5.46 -2.80 -3.30
CA GLY A 131 -5.19 -1.53 -3.98
C GLY A 131 -5.73 -1.50 -5.41
N ALA A 132 -5.45 -0.42 -6.13
CA ALA A 132 -5.93 -0.20 -7.50
C ALA A 132 -5.19 -1.11 -8.49
N PHE A 133 -5.57 -2.38 -8.53
CA PHE A 133 -4.92 -3.38 -9.38
C PHE A 133 -5.02 -3.03 -10.86
N THR A 134 -6.17 -2.53 -11.30
CA THR A 134 -6.37 -2.12 -12.70
C THR A 134 -5.35 -1.06 -13.14
N ASP A 135 -4.97 -0.17 -12.22
CA ASP A 135 -3.99 0.90 -12.46
C ASP A 135 -2.53 0.43 -12.28
N GLY A 136 -2.33 -0.81 -11.83
CA GLY A 136 -1.01 -1.39 -11.54
C GLY A 136 -0.44 -1.03 -10.17
N ASN A 137 -1.22 -0.40 -9.29
CA ASN A 137 -0.77 0.16 -8.02
C ASN A 137 -1.40 -0.56 -6.82
N TYR A 138 -0.68 -1.53 -6.24
CA TYR A 138 -1.21 -2.38 -5.17
C TYR A 138 -0.12 -2.90 -4.21
N THR A 139 -0.56 -3.38 -3.05
CA THR A 139 0.25 -4.20 -2.14
C THR A 139 -0.09 -5.67 -2.32
N GLU A 140 0.92 -6.53 -2.37
CA GLU A 140 0.81 -7.97 -2.53
C GLU A 140 1.49 -8.69 -1.35
N PHE A 141 0.79 -9.69 -0.82
CA PHE A 141 1.43 -10.76 -0.06
C PHE A 141 1.82 -11.87 -1.04
N GLU A 142 3.11 -12.09 -1.22
CA GLU A 142 3.63 -13.13 -2.11
C GLU A 142 3.37 -14.54 -1.54
N ALA A 143 3.57 -15.59 -2.33
CA ALA A 143 3.28 -16.96 -1.93
C ALA A 143 4.09 -17.44 -0.70
N ASP A 144 5.24 -16.80 -0.44
CA ASP A 144 6.08 -17.03 0.74
C ASP A 144 5.66 -16.21 1.97
N GLY A 145 4.65 -15.35 1.83
CA GLY A 145 4.12 -14.47 2.88
C GLY A 145 4.85 -13.12 2.99
N SER A 146 5.85 -12.85 2.16
CA SER A 146 6.51 -11.54 2.13
C SER A 146 5.62 -10.47 1.50
N LEU A 147 5.86 -9.21 1.85
CA LEU A 147 5.09 -8.06 1.37
C LEU A 147 5.85 -7.32 0.28
N LYS A 148 5.12 -6.95 -0.78
CA LYS A 148 5.60 -6.15 -1.90
C LYS A 148 4.61 -5.04 -2.22
N MET A 149 5.10 -3.87 -2.57
CA MET A 149 4.33 -2.77 -3.14
C MET A 149 4.69 -2.66 -4.63
N VAL A 150 3.69 -2.53 -5.49
CA VAL A 150 3.83 -2.64 -6.94
C VAL A 150 3.42 -1.33 -7.61
N GLY A 151 4.16 -0.96 -8.67
CA GLY A 151 3.93 0.27 -9.43
C GLY A 151 4.36 1.51 -8.65
N ASP A 152 3.43 2.45 -8.55
CA ASP A 152 3.56 3.70 -7.79
C ASP A 152 3.16 3.53 -6.31
N ALA A 153 2.73 2.33 -5.90
CA ALA A 153 2.64 2.02 -4.48
C ALA A 153 4.08 1.93 -3.93
N THR A 154 4.58 3.04 -3.41
CA THR A 154 5.88 3.13 -2.74
C THR A 154 5.77 4.03 -1.52
N VAL A 155 6.78 3.95 -0.66
CA VAL A 155 6.96 4.86 0.48
C VAL A 155 8.37 5.41 0.49
N PHE A 156 8.57 6.54 1.15
CA PHE A 156 9.91 7.10 1.35
C PHE A 156 10.47 6.70 2.71
N LYS A 157 11.77 6.44 2.73
CA LYS A 157 12.55 6.21 3.93
C LYS A 157 13.86 6.99 3.85
N ASP A 158 14.45 7.19 5.03
CA ASP A 158 15.66 7.98 5.18
C ASP A 158 16.80 7.12 5.73
N ILE A 159 18.00 7.34 5.19
CA ILE A 159 19.25 7.00 5.88
C ILE A 159 19.81 8.29 6.43
N ASN A 160 19.87 8.42 7.75
CA ASN A 160 20.38 9.62 8.42
C ASN A 160 21.60 9.29 9.29
N MET A 161 22.66 10.06 9.10
CA MET A 161 23.90 10.00 9.86
C MET A 161 24.08 11.31 10.64
N GLY A 162 24.45 11.21 11.92
CA GLY A 162 24.84 12.39 12.69
C GLY A 162 26.13 13.00 12.15
N ALA A 163 26.22 14.32 12.03
CA ALA A 163 27.44 14.97 11.53
C ALA A 163 28.66 14.65 12.41
N ALA A 164 28.44 14.46 13.72
CA ALA A 164 29.47 14.13 14.70
C ALA A 164 30.23 12.81 14.41
N VAL A 165 29.67 11.89 13.62
CA VAL A 165 30.33 10.62 13.26
C VAL A 165 31.02 10.65 11.89
N LEU A 166 30.98 11.78 11.19
CA LEU A 166 31.62 11.93 9.88
C LEU A 166 33.15 12.10 10.03
N THR A 167 33.88 11.70 8.99
CA THR A 167 35.34 11.75 8.99
C THR A 167 35.82 13.18 8.72
N ARG A 168 36.62 13.70 9.64
CA ARG A 168 37.26 15.01 9.51
C ARG A 168 38.62 14.91 8.79
N PRO A 169 38.89 15.72 7.77
CA PRO A 169 40.20 15.78 7.13
C PRO A 169 41.24 16.48 8.02
N ALA A 170 42.53 16.30 7.75
CA ALA A 170 43.58 16.99 8.50
C ALA A 170 43.64 18.51 8.25
N VAL A 171 43.15 18.95 7.09
CA VAL A 171 43.10 20.36 6.67
C VAL A 171 41.67 20.69 6.29
N SER A 172 41.19 21.86 6.71
CA SER A 172 39.81 22.30 6.50
C SER A 172 38.77 21.38 7.15
N GLN A 173 39.07 20.88 8.36
CA GLN A 173 38.04 20.22 9.18
C GLN A 173 37.17 21.26 9.87
N PRO A 174 35.87 20.97 10.03
CA PRO A 174 35.00 21.74 10.91
C PRO A 174 35.43 21.66 12.37
N ASP A 175 35.13 22.72 13.10
CA ASP A 175 35.28 22.78 14.56
C ASP A 175 34.08 22.14 15.26
N GLU A 176 34.29 21.74 16.51
CA GLU A 176 33.20 21.28 17.38
C GLU A 176 32.51 22.49 18.02
N VAL A 177 31.21 22.63 17.76
CA VAL A 177 30.40 23.78 18.18
C VAL A 177 29.08 23.28 18.78
N ASN A 178 28.60 23.94 19.84
CA ASN A 178 27.33 23.62 20.47
C ASN A 178 26.16 24.24 19.71
N PHE A 179 25.06 23.50 19.60
CA PHE A 179 23.77 24.09 19.24
C PHE A 179 23.35 25.13 20.27
N VAL A 180 22.62 26.14 19.81
CA VAL A 180 22.14 27.26 20.62
C VAL A 180 20.62 27.24 20.62
N ASP A 181 19.97 27.52 21.75
CA ASP A 181 18.52 27.60 21.83
C ASP A 181 17.97 28.92 21.25
N GLU A 182 16.64 29.05 21.19
CA GLU A 182 15.98 30.24 20.65
C GLU A 182 16.25 31.52 21.44
N ALA A 183 16.72 31.41 22.69
CA ALA A 183 17.09 32.53 23.54
C ALA A 183 18.58 32.90 23.43
N GLY A 184 19.35 32.18 22.62
CA GLY A 184 20.79 32.38 22.47
C GLY A 184 21.62 31.69 23.56
N ALA A 185 21.04 30.81 24.37
CA ALA A 185 21.77 30.07 25.38
C ALA A 185 22.43 28.83 24.78
N ASP A 186 23.67 28.57 25.21
CA ASP A 186 24.40 27.35 24.87
C ASP A 186 23.66 26.13 25.45
N THR A 187 23.30 25.18 24.60
CA THR A 187 22.60 23.95 25.00
C THR A 187 23.53 22.90 25.60
N GLY A 188 24.85 23.02 25.40
CA GLY A 188 25.84 22.00 25.72
C GLY A 188 25.80 20.78 24.79
N ILE A 189 25.00 20.81 23.72
CA ILE A 189 24.88 19.73 22.74
C ILE A 189 25.80 20.05 21.55
N ALA A 190 26.95 19.38 21.49
CA ALA A 190 27.98 19.61 20.47
C ALA A 190 27.70 18.87 19.15
N SER A 191 28.11 19.49 18.04
CA SER A 191 28.23 18.88 16.71
C SER A 191 29.32 19.60 15.91
N LEU A 192 29.36 19.41 14.59
CA LEU A 192 30.32 20.06 13.69
C LEU A 192 29.77 21.37 13.11
N GLY A 193 30.46 22.48 13.39
CA GLY A 193 30.21 23.81 12.83
C GLY A 193 31.10 24.06 11.63
N PHE A 194 30.50 24.27 10.46
CA PHE A 194 31.23 24.44 9.20
C PHE A 194 31.37 25.92 8.86
N ALA A 195 32.60 26.41 8.80
CA ALA A 195 32.99 27.62 8.10
C ALA A 195 33.14 27.37 6.59
N VAL A 196 33.25 28.44 5.80
CA VAL A 196 33.45 28.33 4.34
C VAL A 196 34.80 27.68 4.03
N GLY A 197 34.77 26.64 3.20
CA GLY A 197 35.92 25.84 2.79
C GLY A 197 36.16 24.58 3.64
N GLU A 198 35.35 24.36 4.67
CA GLU A 198 35.46 23.19 5.54
C GLU A 198 34.60 22.02 5.06
N LYS A 199 35.08 20.80 5.32
CA LYS A 199 34.49 19.59 4.77
C LYS A 199 34.64 18.37 5.66
N VAL A 200 33.77 17.41 5.42
CA VAL A 200 33.80 16.07 6.01
C VAL A 200 33.52 15.02 4.95
N SER A 201 33.93 13.79 5.22
CA SER A 201 33.61 12.64 4.37
C SER A 201 32.79 11.62 5.14
N GLY A 202 31.91 10.92 4.42
CA GLY A 202 31.06 9.87 4.97
C GLY A 202 30.77 8.79 3.94
N ASN A 203 30.19 7.70 4.41
CA ASN A 203 29.69 6.62 3.58
C ASN A 203 28.59 5.86 4.31
N PHE A 204 27.72 5.23 3.52
CA PHE A 204 26.72 4.29 3.99
C PHE A 204 26.34 3.33 2.86
N GLU A 205 25.70 2.23 3.23
CA GLU A 205 25.17 1.22 2.32
C GLU A 205 23.72 1.53 1.94
N ILE A 206 23.38 1.41 0.66
CA ILE A 206 21.99 1.44 0.19
C ILE A 206 21.24 0.22 0.73
N GLN A 207 20.17 0.48 1.47
CA GLN A 207 19.47 -0.54 2.27
C GLN A 207 18.67 -1.52 1.40
N HIS A 208 18.43 -2.72 1.93
CA HIS A 208 17.72 -3.81 1.23
C HIS A 208 16.26 -3.51 0.87
N ASP A 209 15.67 -2.47 1.47
CA ASP A 209 14.31 -2.03 1.16
C ASP A 209 14.25 -1.00 0.01
N TYR A 210 15.40 -0.48 -0.45
CA TYR A 210 15.47 0.48 -1.56
C TYR A 210 14.91 -0.08 -2.87
N LYS A 211 13.97 0.65 -3.49
CA LYS A 211 13.45 0.39 -4.83
C LYS A 211 14.54 0.68 -5.86
N GLU A 212 15.25 -0.36 -6.27
CA GLU A 212 16.38 -0.26 -7.20
C GLU A 212 16.04 0.53 -8.46
N GLY A 213 17.00 1.34 -8.92
CA GLY A 213 16.81 2.22 -10.07
C GLY A 213 16.14 3.58 -9.78
N THR A 214 15.56 3.80 -8.60
CA THR A 214 14.87 5.07 -8.28
C THR A 214 15.78 6.16 -7.76
N ASP A 215 15.39 7.41 -7.95
CA ASP A 215 16.25 8.53 -7.60
C ASP A 215 16.40 8.71 -6.08
N LEU A 216 17.55 9.27 -5.69
CA LEU A 216 17.86 9.63 -4.31
C LEU A 216 17.86 11.15 -4.15
N VAL A 217 17.56 11.64 -2.95
CA VAL A 217 17.70 13.06 -2.60
C VAL A 217 18.55 13.20 -1.35
N PHE A 218 19.79 13.67 -1.51
CA PHE A 218 20.66 13.98 -0.38
C PHE A 218 20.18 15.26 0.32
N HIS A 219 20.15 15.25 1.64
CA HIS A 219 19.74 16.39 2.44
C HIS A 219 20.60 16.54 3.70
N ILE A 220 20.59 17.75 4.25
CA ILE A 220 21.31 18.11 5.46
C ILE A 220 20.41 18.94 6.37
N HIS A 221 20.50 18.72 7.68
CA HIS A 221 19.84 19.53 8.71
C HIS A 221 20.89 20.30 9.49
N TRP A 222 20.73 21.61 9.62
CA TRP A 222 21.74 22.48 10.22
C TRP A 222 21.14 23.71 10.90
N GLN A 223 21.91 24.34 11.79
CA GLN A 223 21.56 25.58 12.49
C GLN A 223 22.64 26.63 12.23
N GLY A 224 22.25 27.89 12.01
CA GLY A 224 23.20 29.01 11.97
C GLY A 224 23.54 29.53 13.38
N SER A 225 24.84 29.69 13.67
CA SER A 225 25.38 30.14 14.97
C SER A 225 25.33 31.66 15.24
N VAL A 226 25.22 32.49 14.21
CA VAL A 226 25.23 33.96 14.24
C VAL A 226 24.00 34.55 13.53
N ALA A 227 23.57 35.76 13.90
CA ALA A 227 22.48 36.45 13.22
C ALA A 227 22.84 36.80 11.77
N PRO A 228 21.95 36.54 10.79
CA PRO A 228 22.21 36.90 9.40
C PRO A 228 22.09 38.41 9.16
N SER A 229 22.76 38.92 8.12
CA SER A 229 22.70 40.33 7.70
C SER A 229 21.55 40.59 6.73
N GLY A 230 20.32 40.32 7.19
CA GLY A 230 19.13 40.27 6.33
C GLY A 230 18.89 38.82 5.90
N THR A 231 18.91 38.56 4.60
CA THR A 231 18.87 37.18 4.06
C THR A 231 20.25 36.82 3.54
N ASP A 232 20.98 36.09 4.38
CA ASP A 232 22.26 35.49 4.02
C ASP A 232 22.02 34.13 3.32
N LYS A 233 23.07 33.58 2.73
CA LYS A 233 23.03 32.29 2.04
C LYS A 233 24.11 31.37 2.57
N VAL A 234 23.75 30.10 2.74
CA VAL A 234 24.70 29.00 2.98
C VAL A 234 24.70 28.09 1.77
N LYS A 235 25.88 27.84 1.21
CA LYS A 235 26.06 26.99 0.05
C LYS A 235 26.85 25.74 0.39
N TRP A 236 26.33 24.62 -0.06
CA TRP A 236 26.91 23.31 0.15
C TRP A 236 27.26 22.64 -1.17
N GLN A 237 28.35 21.91 -1.16
CA GLN A 237 28.80 21.05 -2.25
C GLN A 237 28.85 19.61 -1.76
N LEU A 238 28.18 18.73 -2.48
CA LEU A 238 28.27 17.29 -2.32
C LEU A 238 29.10 16.74 -3.48
N THR A 239 30.24 16.15 -3.17
CA THR A 239 31.01 15.34 -4.11
C THR A 239 30.83 13.88 -3.73
N TYR A 240 30.24 13.06 -4.60
CA TYR A 240 29.90 11.68 -4.28
C TYR A 240 30.24 10.71 -5.41
N THR A 241 30.31 9.43 -5.07
CA THR A 241 30.35 8.31 -6.01
C THR A 241 29.65 7.11 -5.37
N VAL A 242 29.15 6.20 -6.19
CA VAL A 242 28.52 4.96 -5.73
C VAL A 242 29.38 3.79 -6.20
N SER A 243 29.79 2.96 -5.24
CA SER A 243 30.61 1.77 -5.47
C SER A 243 29.73 0.53 -5.49
N GLN A 244 29.90 -0.29 -6.51
CA GLN A 244 29.24 -1.60 -6.61
C GLN A 244 30.23 -2.71 -6.29
N SER A 245 29.73 -3.81 -5.75
CA SER A 245 30.58 -4.96 -5.40
C SER A 245 31.35 -5.49 -6.61
N GLU A 246 32.62 -5.84 -6.41
CA GLU A 246 33.53 -6.38 -7.44
C GLU A 246 33.75 -5.48 -8.68
N THR A 247 33.39 -4.20 -8.62
CA THR A 247 33.62 -3.23 -9.70
C THR A 247 34.70 -2.21 -9.35
N THR A 248 35.25 -1.55 -10.38
CA THR A 248 36.11 -0.38 -10.17
C THR A 248 35.25 0.84 -9.86
N LEU A 249 35.67 1.64 -8.87
CA LEU A 249 34.96 2.84 -8.46
C LEU A 249 34.79 3.84 -9.60
N ASN A 250 33.56 4.34 -9.76
CA ASN A 250 33.24 5.36 -10.75
C ASN A 250 33.84 6.72 -10.40
N ALA A 251 34.00 7.58 -11.41
CA ALA A 251 34.36 8.98 -11.21
C ALA A 251 33.32 9.69 -10.33
N THR A 252 33.78 10.64 -9.51
CA THR A 252 32.91 11.40 -8.62
C THR A 252 32.03 12.37 -9.39
N THR A 253 30.78 12.51 -8.96
CA THR A 253 29.87 13.57 -9.37
C THR A 253 29.84 14.65 -8.30
N THR A 254 29.71 15.91 -8.72
CA THR A 254 29.57 17.05 -7.81
C THR A 254 28.27 17.78 -8.09
N ILE A 255 27.49 18.00 -7.04
CA ILE A 255 26.27 18.80 -7.06
C ILE A 255 26.32 19.83 -5.93
N VAL A 256 25.57 20.92 -6.08
CA VAL A 256 25.53 22.01 -5.10
C VAL A 256 24.10 22.38 -4.77
N ILE A 257 23.91 22.90 -3.55
CA ILE A 257 22.68 23.54 -3.12
C ILE A 257 23.02 24.85 -2.41
N GLU A 258 22.17 25.84 -2.56
CA GLU A 258 22.28 27.11 -1.85
C GLU A 258 20.94 27.36 -1.13
N THR A 259 21.00 27.74 0.14
CA THR A 259 19.82 27.89 0.99
C THR A 259 19.83 29.26 1.66
N ASP A 260 18.68 29.93 1.61
CA ASP A 260 18.46 31.22 2.27
C ASP A 260 18.35 31.03 3.78
N PHE A 261 18.98 31.94 4.52
CA PHE A 261 18.98 31.97 5.98
C PHE A 261 18.78 33.40 6.47
N ASP A 262 17.66 33.62 7.14
CA ASP A 262 17.19 34.94 7.58
C ASP A 262 16.85 35.00 9.08
N THR A 263 16.87 33.86 9.77
CA THR A 263 16.47 33.74 11.17
C THR A 263 17.57 33.06 11.99
N GLN A 264 18.16 33.79 12.93
CA GLN A 264 19.19 33.26 13.83
C GLN A 264 18.67 32.02 14.60
N TYR A 265 19.52 31.01 14.75
CA TYR A 265 19.24 29.76 15.49
C TYR A 265 18.10 28.88 14.92
N GLU A 266 17.52 29.23 13.78
CA GLU A 266 16.56 28.36 13.09
C GLU A 266 17.27 27.10 12.58
N PHE A 267 16.61 25.95 12.75
CA PHE A 267 16.99 24.72 12.07
C PHE A 267 16.52 24.76 10.61
N LYS A 268 17.47 24.76 9.69
CA LYS A 268 17.24 24.66 8.25
C LYS A 268 17.49 23.24 7.76
N ALA A 269 16.78 22.88 6.69
CA ALA A 269 17.10 21.74 5.87
C ALA A 269 17.50 22.22 4.47
N SER A 270 18.54 21.64 3.90
CA SER A 270 18.96 21.89 2.51
C SER A 270 18.91 20.57 1.74
N ALA A 271 18.08 20.50 0.71
CA ALA A 271 17.95 19.33 -0.17
C ALA A 271 18.73 19.60 -1.47
N PHE A 272 19.62 18.68 -1.82
CA PHE A 272 20.39 18.75 -3.05
C PHE A 272 19.52 18.40 -4.28
N PRO A 273 19.97 18.78 -5.50
CA PRO A 273 19.38 18.25 -6.72
C PRO A 273 19.33 16.71 -6.71
N THR A 274 18.33 16.17 -7.38
CA THR A 274 18.10 14.73 -7.53
C THR A 274 19.36 14.00 -8.00
N ILE A 275 19.67 12.90 -7.33
CA ILE A 275 20.73 11.96 -7.71
C ILE A 275 20.07 10.82 -8.47
N THR A 276 20.38 10.70 -9.77
CA THR A 276 19.78 9.67 -10.63
C THR A 276 20.20 8.27 -10.21
N GLY A 277 19.23 7.43 -9.86
CA GLY A 277 19.47 6.10 -9.29
C GLY A 277 19.43 4.93 -10.28
N THR A 278 19.32 5.19 -11.60
CA THR A 278 19.07 4.19 -12.65
C THR A 278 19.92 2.92 -12.59
N ASN A 279 21.15 2.99 -12.06
CA ASN A 279 22.06 1.84 -11.95
C ASN A 279 22.38 1.46 -10.51
N PHE A 280 21.69 2.03 -9.53
CA PHE A 280 21.92 1.74 -8.12
C PHE A 280 21.09 0.54 -7.69
N ASN A 281 21.74 -0.34 -6.96
CA ASN A 281 21.16 -1.54 -6.38
C ASN A 281 21.21 -1.47 -4.86
N ILE A 282 20.55 -2.41 -4.18
CA ILE A 282 20.80 -2.66 -2.77
C ILE A 282 22.28 -3.05 -2.56
N GLU A 283 22.81 -2.86 -1.35
CA GLU A 283 24.23 -3.12 -0.98
C GLU A 283 25.28 -2.21 -1.63
N ASP A 284 24.91 -1.42 -2.64
CA ASP A 284 25.81 -0.42 -3.21
C ASP A 284 26.24 0.59 -2.12
N GLN A 285 27.52 0.95 -2.12
CA GLN A 285 28.10 1.86 -1.13
C GLN A 285 28.06 3.28 -1.66
N PHE A 286 27.35 4.18 -0.97
CA PHE A 286 27.34 5.60 -1.26
C PHE A 286 28.48 6.27 -0.51
N LEU A 287 29.46 6.84 -1.22
CA LEU A 287 30.62 7.52 -0.64
C LEU A 287 30.57 9.00 -0.99
N PHE A 288 30.83 9.88 -0.01
CA PHE A 288 30.72 11.31 -0.25
C PHE A 288 31.70 12.15 0.55
N THR A 289 31.90 13.38 0.06
CA THR A 289 32.44 14.52 0.78
C THR A 289 31.42 15.66 0.73
N LEU A 290 31.08 16.19 1.90
CA LEU A 290 30.26 17.38 2.05
C LEU A 290 31.17 18.54 2.42
N GLU A 291 31.08 19.63 1.67
CA GLU A 291 31.85 20.85 1.90
C GLU A 291 30.92 22.05 1.93
N ARG A 292 31.12 22.95 2.90
CA ARG A 292 30.52 24.28 2.83
C ARG A 292 31.39 25.14 1.91
N ILE A 293 30.83 25.65 0.83
CA ILE A 293 31.56 26.48 -0.15
C ILE A 293 31.00 27.91 -0.15
N ALA A 294 31.72 28.83 -0.80
CA ALA A 294 31.28 30.22 -0.91
C ALA A 294 29.94 30.31 -1.68
N ALA A 295 28.98 31.01 -1.09
CA ALA A 295 27.71 31.37 -1.65
C ALA A 295 27.86 32.31 -2.85
N SER A 296 26.83 32.34 -3.70
CA SER A 296 26.78 33.19 -4.89
C SER A 296 26.74 34.69 -4.56
N ALA A 297 26.12 35.04 -3.44
CA ALA A 297 26.03 36.38 -2.86
C ALA A 297 25.59 36.28 -1.39
N ASN A 298 25.76 37.36 -0.62
CA ASN A 298 25.32 37.47 0.79
C ASN A 298 25.78 36.28 1.64
N GLU A 299 27.08 35.97 1.62
CA GLU A 299 27.63 34.84 2.40
C GLU A 299 27.28 34.96 3.88
N TYR A 300 26.75 33.88 4.43
CA TYR A 300 26.49 33.78 5.85
C TYR A 300 27.81 33.81 6.64
N SER A 301 27.91 34.75 7.59
CA SER A 301 29.20 34.99 8.28
C SER A 301 29.53 34.01 9.41
N GLY A 302 28.52 33.34 9.98
CA GLY A 302 28.70 32.39 11.08
C GLY A 302 28.94 30.96 10.59
N ASP A 303 29.22 30.05 11.52
CA ASP A 303 29.30 28.62 11.23
C ASP A 303 27.91 28.04 11.06
N ALA A 304 27.79 27.08 10.13
CA ALA A 304 26.61 26.25 9.97
C ALA A 304 26.81 24.94 10.74
N ILE A 305 26.13 24.80 11.88
CA ILE A 305 26.22 23.66 12.78
C ILE A 305 25.34 22.54 12.23
N VAL A 306 25.94 21.49 11.69
CA VAL A 306 25.19 20.39 11.04
C VAL A 306 24.77 19.37 12.09
N ALA A 307 23.49 18.99 12.13
CA ALA A 307 22.99 17.93 12.98
C ALA A 307 23.09 16.57 12.28
N THR A 308 22.47 16.46 11.11
CA THR A 308 22.43 15.22 10.33
C THR A 308 22.64 15.49 8.85
N VAL A 309 23.16 14.47 8.18
CA VAL A 309 23.21 14.36 6.72
C VAL A 309 22.60 13.03 6.33
N GLY A 310 21.95 12.96 5.19
CA GLY A 310 21.26 11.74 4.80
C GLY A 310 20.70 11.77 3.40
N ILE A 311 19.97 10.72 3.05
CA ILE A 311 19.23 10.61 1.80
C ILE A 311 17.77 10.25 2.07
N HIS A 312 16.87 10.79 1.25
CA HIS A 312 15.56 10.19 1.02
C HIS A 312 15.68 9.18 -0.14
N TYR A 313 15.07 8.01 0.01
CA TYR A 313 14.99 6.98 -1.02
C TYR A 313 13.62 6.28 -1.03
N GLU A 314 13.21 5.76 -2.18
CA GLU A 314 11.95 5.03 -2.30
C GLU A 314 12.09 3.56 -1.86
N VAL A 315 11.00 3.01 -1.33
CA VAL A 315 10.87 1.64 -0.85
C VAL A 315 9.63 1.00 -1.46
N ASP A 316 9.79 -0.21 -2.00
CA ASP A 316 8.73 -1.05 -2.57
C ASP A 316 8.59 -2.42 -1.85
N THR A 317 9.43 -2.70 -0.86
CA THR A 317 9.53 -4.02 -0.20
C THR A 317 10.00 -3.86 1.24
N ILE A 318 9.68 -4.81 2.13
CA ILE A 318 10.17 -4.81 3.52
C ILE A 318 11.52 -5.55 3.57
N GLY A 319 12.50 -5.04 2.82
CA GLY A 319 13.79 -5.68 2.60
C GLY A 319 13.82 -6.58 1.35
N SER A 320 14.98 -7.21 1.13
CA SER A 320 15.26 -8.07 -0.02
C SER A 320 14.91 -9.53 0.27
N ARG A 321 14.68 -10.33 -0.78
CA ARG A 321 14.34 -11.76 -0.61
C ARG A 321 15.57 -12.62 -0.40
N GLN A 322 16.72 -12.16 -0.89
CA GLN A 322 18.02 -12.77 -0.64
C GLN A 322 18.91 -11.78 0.08
N VAL A 323 19.98 -12.28 0.70
CA VAL A 323 20.95 -11.41 1.37
C VAL A 323 21.55 -10.46 0.32
N LEU A 324 22.14 -10.98 -0.74
CA LEU A 324 22.89 -10.18 -1.74
C LEU A 324 22.08 -9.77 -2.98
N ALA A 325 20.75 -9.93 -2.96
CA ALA A 325 19.89 -9.66 -4.11
C ALA A 325 18.43 -9.43 -3.70
N LYS A 326 17.74 -8.57 -4.45
CA LYS A 326 16.37 -8.17 -4.17
C LYS A 326 15.34 -9.25 -4.47
#